data_AF-A0A8C0ISV4-F1
#
_entry.id   AF-A0A8C0ISV4-F1
#
_cell.length_a   1.000
_cell.length_b   1.000
_cell.length_c   1.000
_cell.angle_alpha   90.00
_cell.angle_beta   90.00
_cell.angle_gamma   90.00
#
_symmetry.space_group_name_H-M   'P 1'
#
loop_
_entity.id
_entity.type
_entity.pdbx_description
1 polymer ?
#
loop_
_entity_poly.entity_id
_entity_poly.type
_entity_poly.pdbx_seq_one_letter_code
_entity_poly.pdbx_strand_id
1 'polypeptide(L)'
;MASAVSVNLDKDDTLDGIPPVKKPRKLLPSLKTKKPQELVLVIGTGISAAVAPQVPALKSWKGLIQALLDAAIDFDLLEEEESRKFQKGLQEDKNLVHVAHDLIQKLSPRTSNVRSTFFKDCLYEVFDDLESKMEDSGKQLLQSVLRLMENGALVLTTNFDNLLELYAADQGKQLESLDLTDEKKGEIQKLYENKSFLFLGCGRTVDDTTFQALFLEAVKRKSDLEHFMLVQRGDVDEFKKLRENMLDKGIKVISYGNEYADLPDYFERLTSEISMQDRTGLPREGQLNSSSSAHTEIKGHNSSEL
;
A
#
# COMPACT_ATOMS: atom_id res chain seq x y z
N MET A 1 8.75 -5.93 -63.05
CA MET A 1 9.42 -7.18 -62.63
C MET A 1 10.83 -6.83 -62.17
N ALA A 2 11.15 -7.21 -60.92
CA ALA A 2 12.46 -7.36 -60.25
C ALA A 2 13.52 -6.25 -60.44
N SER A 3 13.82 -5.43 -59.43
CA SER A 3 14.58 -5.69 -58.18
C SER A 3 16.05 -5.32 -58.34
N ALA A 4 16.43 -4.15 -57.81
CA ALA A 4 17.81 -3.79 -57.52
C ALA A 4 18.00 -3.89 -56.00
N VAL A 5 18.76 -4.89 -55.58
CA VAL A 5 19.15 -5.12 -54.19
C VAL A 5 20.23 -4.09 -53.85
N SER A 6 19.88 -3.08 -53.07
CA SER A 6 20.86 -2.21 -52.40
C SER A 6 21.13 -2.77 -51.01
N VAL A 7 22.29 -3.40 -50.90
CA VAL A 7 22.92 -3.87 -49.67
C VAL A 7 23.20 -2.67 -48.79
N ASN A 8 22.51 -2.56 -47.64
CA ASN A 8 22.92 -1.63 -46.59
C ASN A 8 23.83 -2.39 -45.63
N LEU A 9 25.07 -1.90 -45.55
CA LEU A 9 26.10 -2.32 -44.61
C LEU A 9 25.53 -2.25 -43.18
N ASP A 10 25.45 -3.42 -42.54
CA ASP A 10 25.43 -3.52 -41.09
C ASP A 10 26.75 -2.93 -40.57
N LYS A 11 26.64 -1.76 -39.92
CA LYS A 11 27.68 -1.30 -39.01
C LYS A 11 27.41 -1.90 -37.65
N ASP A 12 28.16 -2.97 -37.41
CA ASP A 12 28.50 -3.48 -36.10
C ASP A 12 29.23 -2.37 -35.31
N ASP A 13 28.49 -1.65 -34.47
CA ASP A 13 29.05 -0.82 -33.41
C ASP A 13 28.85 -1.58 -32.08
N THR A 14 29.81 -2.46 -31.80
CA THR A 14 30.12 -2.90 -30.46
C THR A 14 30.56 -1.70 -29.63
N LEU A 15 29.61 -1.09 -28.90
CA LEU A 15 29.89 -0.16 -27.81
C LEU A 15 28.98 -0.52 -26.62
N ASP A 16 29.64 -1.01 -25.58
CA ASP A 16 29.26 -1.08 -24.17
C ASP A 16 27.81 -1.47 -23.82
N GLY A 17 27.69 -2.66 -23.24
CA GLY A 17 26.49 -3.24 -22.66
C GLY A 17 25.93 -2.49 -21.45
N ILE A 18 25.48 -1.27 -21.66
CA ILE A 18 24.53 -0.60 -20.78
C ILE A 18 23.14 -1.11 -21.17
N PRO A 19 22.42 -1.82 -20.27
CA PRO A 19 21.04 -2.20 -20.52
C PRO A 19 20.24 -0.94 -20.88
N PRO A 20 19.36 -0.98 -21.89
CA PRO A 20 18.57 0.19 -22.27
C PRO A 20 17.81 0.70 -21.04
N VAL A 21 18.04 1.97 -20.68
CA VAL A 21 17.39 2.62 -19.53
C VAL A 21 15.88 2.48 -19.71
N LYS A 22 15.24 1.69 -18.84
CA LYS A 22 13.78 1.45 -18.87
C LYS A 22 13.08 2.81 -18.75
N LYS A 23 12.30 3.20 -19.76
CA LYS A 23 11.50 4.44 -19.69
C LYS A 23 10.49 4.33 -18.53
N PRO A 24 10.39 5.36 -17.66
CA PRO A 24 9.49 5.30 -16.51
C PRO A 24 8.03 5.20 -16.97
N ARG A 25 7.23 4.39 -16.26
CA ARG A 25 5.79 4.28 -16.51
C ARG A 25 5.10 5.63 -16.24
N LYS A 26 4.15 5.98 -17.11
CA LYS A 26 3.37 7.22 -17.00
C LYS A 26 2.40 7.15 -15.83
N LEU A 27 2.23 8.27 -15.14
CA LEU A 27 1.21 8.45 -14.11
C LEU A 27 -0.14 8.77 -14.76
N LEU A 28 -1.22 8.18 -14.26
CA LEU A 28 -2.55 8.46 -14.76
C LEU A 28 -2.98 9.89 -14.33
N PRO A 29 -3.40 10.77 -15.26
CA PRO A 29 -3.76 12.15 -14.93
C PRO A 29 -4.82 12.27 -13.83
N SER A 30 -5.89 11.48 -13.89
CA SER A 30 -6.99 11.56 -12.92
C SER A 30 -6.63 11.05 -11.53
N LEU A 31 -5.53 10.32 -11.38
CA LEU A 31 -5.00 9.89 -10.09
C LEU A 31 -4.00 10.91 -9.54
N LYS A 32 -3.06 11.40 -10.36
CA LYS A 32 -2.01 12.31 -9.88
C LYS A 32 -2.51 13.71 -9.50
N THR A 33 -3.72 14.08 -9.91
CA THR A 33 -4.37 15.36 -9.54
C THR A 33 -5.23 15.24 -8.27
N LYS A 34 -5.33 14.06 -7.66
CA LYS A 34 -6.06 13.88 -6.40
C LYS A 34 -5.33 14.60 -5.26
N LYS A 35 -6.09 15.01 -4.25
CA LYS A 35 -5.52 15.47 -2.99
C LYS A 35 -5.42 14.32 -1.99
N PRO A 36 -4.45 14.32 -1.07
CA PRO A 36 -4.33 13.28 -0.06
C PRO A 36 -5.63 13.07 0.73
N GLN A 37 -6.34 14.14 1.13
CA GLN A 37 -7.58 14.05 1.91
C GLN A 37 -8.75 13.40 1.14
N GLU A 38 -8.66 13.29 -0.18
CA GLU A 38 -9.64 12.61 -1.03
C GLU A 38 -9.36 11.12 -1.17
N LEU A 39 -8.23 10.63 -0.62
CA LEU A 39 -7.76 9.27 -0.83
C LEU A 39 -8.01 8.39 0.40
N VAL A 40 -8.30 7.12 0.10
CA VAL A 40 -8.14 5.99 1.02
C VAL A 40 -7.14 5.03 0.39
N LEU A 41 -5.99 4.87 1.02
CA LEU A 41 -5.00 3.88 0.62
C LEU A 41 -5.41 2.52 1.20
N VAL A 42 -5.51 1.51 0.36
CA VAL A 42 -5.72 0.13 0.80
C VAL A 42 -4.44 -0.65 0.56
N ILE A 43 -3.82 -1.08 1.64
CA ILE A 43 -2.53 -1.76 1.67
C ILE A 43 -2.76 -3.26 1.72
N GLY A 44 -2.32 -3.94 0.67
CA GLY A 44 -2.30 -5.40 0.55
C GLY A 44 -0.90 -5.98 0.71
N THR A 45 -0.80 -7.31 0.68
CA THR A 45 0.44 -8.05 0.97
C THR A 45 1.55 -7.81 -0.06
N GLY A 46 1.19 -7.32 -1.26
CA GLY A 46 2.19 -6.91 -2.25
C GLY A 46 3.05 -5.72 -1.80
N ILE A 47 2.61 -4.93 -0.80
CA ILE A 47 3.46 -3.90 -0.17
C ILE A 47 4.52 -4.58 0.70
N SER A 48 4.13 -5.50 1.59
CA SER A 48 5.06 -6.26 2.43
C SER A 48 6.09 -7.03 1.58
N ALA A 49 5.64 -7.59 0.45
CA ALA A 49 6.51 -8.28 -0.51
C ALA A 49 7.50 -7.34 -1.21
N ALA A 50 7.12 -6.09 -1.49
CA ALA A 50 7.99 -5.10 -2.12
C ALA A 50 8.97 -4.48 -1.12
N VAL A 51 8.62 -4.45 0.18
CA VAL A 51 9.46 -3.88 1.23
C VAL A 51 10.64 -4.79 1.57
N ALA A 52 10.39 -6.09 1.67
CA ALA A 52 11.39 -7.08 2.04
C ALA A 52 11.27 -8.33 1.13
N PRO A 53 11.64 -8.21 -0.16
CA PRO A 53 11.51 -9.29 -1.15
C PRO A 53 12.37 -10.52 -0.82
N GLN A 54 13.32 -10.43 0.10
CA GLN A 54 14.11 -11.55 0.61
C GLN A 54 13.40 -12.33 1.73
N VAL A 55 12.33 -11.79 2.33
CA VAL A 55 11.60 -12.44 3.44
C VAL A 55 10.41 -13.22 2.89
N PRO A 56 10.46 -14.57 2.82
CA PRO A 56 9.41 -15.36 2.17
C PRO A 56 8.04 -15.21 2.87
N ALA A 57 8.03 -15.03 4.19
CA ALA A 57 6.83 -14.85 4.98
C ALA A 57 5.99 -13.65 4.52
N LEU A 58 6.62 -12.60 3.98
CA LEU A 58 5.93 -11.36 3.58
C LEU A 58 5.44 -11.37 2.14
N LYS A 59 5.75 -12.41 1.38
CA LYS A 59 5.34 -12.52 -0.03
C LYS A 59 3.88 -12.91 -0.21
N SER A 60 3.27 -13.55 0.79
CA SER A 60 1.89 -14.03 0.69
C SER A 60 1.33 -14.41 2.06
N TRP A 61 -0.01 -14.48 2.15
CA TRP A 61 -0.71 -15.03 3.32
C TRP A 61 -0.26 -16.46 3.64
N LYS A 62 -0.09 -17.31 2.62
CA LYS A 62 0.42 -18.67 2.80
C LYS A 62 1.82 -18.67 3.41
N GLY A 63 2.70 -17.82 2.92
CA GLY A 63 4.06 -17.65 3.45
C GLY A 63 4.06 -17.22 4.91
N LEU A 64 3.20 -16.26 5.27
CA LEU A 64 3.08 -15.78 6.65
C LEU A 64 2.56 -16.88 7.58
N ILE A 65 1.49 -17.56 7.20
CA ILE A 65 0.91 -18.65 7.99
C ILE A 65 1.89 -19.82 8.09
N GLN A 66 2.65 -20.11 7.03
CA GLN A 66 3.70 -21.13 7.06
C GLN A 66 4.79 -20.76 8.07
N ALA A 67 5.29 -19.53 8.06
CA ALA A 67 6.31 -19.09 9.01
C ALA A 67 5.83 -19.17 10.47
N LEU A 68 4.55 -18.83 10.72
CA LEU A 68 3.92 -18.99 12.03
C LEU A 68 3.81 -20.46 12.44
N LEU A 69 3.46 -21.34 11.51
CA LEU A 69 3.38 -22.78 11.75
C LEU A 69 4.76 -23.37 12.04
N ASP A 70 5.78 -22.97 11.29
CA ASP A 70 7.17 -23.41 11.49
C ASP A 70 7.66 -22.99 12.88
N ALA A 71 7.45 -21.74 13.28
CA ALA A 71 7.78 -21.27 14.63
C ALA A 71 7.03 -22.08 15.70
N ALA A 72 5.73 -22.33 15.54
CA ALA A 72 4.96 -23.13 16.49
C ALA A 72 5.48 -24.58 16.62
N ILE A 73 6.00 -25.16 15.54
CA ILE A 73 6.63 -26.49 15.54
C ILE A 73 7.98 -26.43 16.26
N ASP A 74 8.81 -25.43 15.95
CA ASP A 74 10.15 -25.26 16.56
C ASP A 74 10.08 -25.03 18.08
N PHE A 75 8.98 -24.42 18.57
CA PHE A 75 8.70 -24.26 20.00
C PHE A 75 7.93 -25.44 20.63
N ASP A 76 7.76 -26.56 19.93
CA ASP A 76 7.04 -27.77 20.40
C ASP A 76 5.60 -27.49 20.89
N LEU A 77 4.88 -26.55 20.25
CA LEU A 77 3.53 -26.13 20.67
C LEU A 77 2.39 -26.91 20.01
N LEU A 78 2.72 -27.74 19.02
CA LEU A 78 1.77 -28.53 18.25
C LEU A 78 2.17 -29.99 18.29
N GLU A 79 1.21 -30.88 18.47
CA GLU A 79 1.46 -32.31 18.29
C GLU A 79 1.75 -32.62 16.81
N GLU A 80 2.43 -33.74 16.54
CA GLU A 80 2.83 -34.12 15.18
C GLU A 80 1.62 -34.26 14.23
N GLU A 81 0.50 -34.80 14.74
CA GLU A 81 -0.73 -34.94 13.97
C GLU A 81 -1.39 -33.58 13.65
N GLU A 82 -1.35 -32.64 14.59
CA GLU A 82 -1.88 -31.29 14.42
C GLU A 82 -1.05 -30.51 13.40
N SER A 83 0.27 -30.59 13.51
CA SER A 83 1.22 -30.01 12.56
C SER A 83 0.96 -30.52 11.14
N ARG A 84 0.76 -31.83 10.98
CA ARG A 84 0.43 -32.45 9.69
C ARG A 84 -0.90 -31.96 9.14
N LYS A 85 -1.91 -31.75 10.00
CA LYS A 85 -3.22 -31.21 9.61
C LYS A 85 -3.09 -29.76 9.10
N PHE A 86 -2.37 -28.90 9.80
CA PHE A 86 -2.15 -27.51 9.36
C PHE A 86 -1.34 -27.44 8.07
N GLN A 87 -0.27 -28.24 7.94
CA GLN A 87 0.49 -28.31 6.69
C GLN A 87 -0.38 -28.76 5.51
N LYS A 88 -1.23 -29.77 5.70
CA LYS A 88 -2.18 -30.20 4.67
C LYS A 88 -3.15 -29.08 4.27
N GLY A 89 -3.68 -28.35 5.26
CA GLY A 89 -4.54 -27.18 5.01
C GLY A 89 -3.85 -26.08 4.20
N LEU A 90 -2.58 -25.81 4.47
CA LEU A 90 -1.76 -24.87 3.68
C LEU A 90 -1.49 -25.37 2.26
N GLN A 91 -1.28 -26.67 2.06
CA GLN A 91 -1.03 -27.24 0.73
C GLN A 91 -2.27 -27.23 -0.16
N GLU A 92 -3.45 -27.43 0.41
CA GLU A 92 -4.71 -27.47 -0.34
C GLU A 92 -5.20 -26.09 -0.80
N ASP A 93 -4.56 -24.99 -0.37
CA ASP A 93 -4.82 -23.58 -0.72
C ASP A 93 -6.30 -23.14 -0.59
N LYS A 94 -7.13 -23.92 0.11
CA LYS A 94 -8.54 -23.63 0.29
C LYS A 94 -8.77 -22.98 1.66
N ASN A 95 -9.08 -21.70 1.61
CA ASN A 95 -9.54 -20.89 2.73
C ASN A 95 -8.49 -20.66 3.82
N LEU A 96 -7.35 -20.07 3.44
CA LEU A 96 -6.24 -19.69 4.32
C LEU A 96 -6.69 -18.89 5.56
N VAL A 97 -7.79 -18.15 5.47
CA VAL A 97 -8.42 -17.46 6.61
C VAL A 97 -8.78 -18.44 7.72
N HIS A 98 -9.38 -19.59 7.38
CA HIS A 98 -9.75 -20.60 8.37
C HIS A 98 -8.52 -21.28 8.95
N VAL A 99 -7.52 -21.58 8.11
CA VAL A 99 -6.24 -22.15 8.59
C VAL A 99 -5.56 -21.20 9.57
N ALA A 100 -5.48 -19.91 9.23
CA ALA A 100 -4.93 -18.89 10.11
C ALA A 100 -5.72 -18.76 11.41
N HIS A 101 -7.05 -18.72 11.33
CA HIS A 101 -7.92 -18.61 12.49
C HIS A 101 -7.77 -19.82 13.43
N ASP A 102 -7.79 -21.04 12.90
CA ASP A 102 -7.65 -22.27 13.68
C ASP A 102 -6.26 -22.36 14.33
N LEU A 103 -5.21 -21.97 13.58
CA LEU A 103 -3.85 -21.89 14.12
C LEU A 103 -3.77 -20.86 15.25
N ILE A 104 -4.32 -19.65 15.06
CA ILE A 104 -4.38 -18.62 16.09
C ILE A 104 -5.14 -19.12 17.33
N GLN A 105 -6.30 -19.75 17.16
CA GLN A 105 -7.07 -20.29 18.29
C GLN A 105 -6.30 -21.37 19.05
N LYS A 106 -5.57 -22.23 18.33
CA LYS A 106 -4.75 -23.27 18.93
C LYS A 106 -3.57 -22.69 19.71
N LEU A 107 -2.90 -21.68 19.15
CA LEU A 107 -1.76 -21.00 19.77
C LEU A 107 -2.18 -20.02 20.88
N SER A 108 -3.43 -19.54 20.85
CA SER A 108 -4.02 -18.61 21.82
C SER A 108 -5.25 -19.17 22.55
N PRO A 109 -5.18 -20.31 23.27
CA PRO A 109 -6.32 -20.81 24.04
C PRO A 109 -6.76 -19.77 25.07
N ARG A 110 -8.08 -19.66 25.31
CA ARG A 110 -8.75 -18.68 26.19
C ARG A 110 -8.44 -18.82 27.70
N THR A 111 -7.19 -18.98 28.10
CA THR A 111 -6.77 -19.02 29.50
C THR A 111 -5.66 -17.99 29.76
N SER A 112 -6.05 -16.94 30.51
CA SER A 112 -5.22 -15.91 31.18
C SER A 112 -4.08 -15.29 30.37
N ASN A 113 -4.22 -14.02 29.95
CA ASN A 113 -3.26 -12.93 29.61
C ASN A 113 -1.79 -13.17 29.16
N VAL A 114 -1.28 -14.40 29.13
CA VAL A 114 0.12 -14.79 28.91
C VAL A 114 0.27 -15.60 27.61
N ARG A 115 -0.84 -16.05 26.99
CA ARG A 115 -0.84 -16.77 25.70
C ARG A 115 -1.40 -15.99 24.51
N SER A 116 -1.98 -14.80 24.72
CA SER A 116 -2.33 -13.88 23.61
C SER A 116 -1.12 -13.09 23.09
N THR A 117 0.04 -13.20 23.74
CA THR A 117 1.31 -12.62 23.28
C THR A 117 2.02 -13.54 22.28
N PHE A 118 1.87 -14.87 22.36
CA PHE A 118 2.69 -15.78 21.54
C PHE A 118 2.52 -15.60 20.03
N PHE A 119 1.30 -15.37 19.54
CA PHE A 119 1.10 -15.04 18.13
C PHE A 119 1.81 -13.74 17.75
N LYS A 120 1.78 -12.73 18.64
CA LYS A 120 2.55 -11.50 18.47
C LYS A 120 4.05 -11.78 18.55
N ASP A 121 4.50 -12.66 19.44
CA ASP A 121 5.91 -13.02 19.64
C ASP A 121 6.46 -13.77 18.41
N CYS A 122 5.68 -14.68 17.81
CA CYS A 122 6.03 -15.32 16.54
C CYS A 122 6.07 -14.33 15.38
N LEU A 123 5.10 -13.41 15.30
CA LEU A 123 5.18 -12.33 14.32
C LEU A 123 6.42 -11.47 14.59
N TYR A 124 6.70 -11.12 15.85
CA TYR A 124 7.90 -10.38 16.23
C TYR A 124 9.17 -11.11 15.82
N GLU A 125 9.27 -12.44 15.92
CA GLU A 125 10.43 -13.17 15.38
C GLU A 125 10.51 -13.14 13.86
N VAL A 126 9.38 -13.33 13.17
CA VAL A 126 9.32 -13.20 11.69
C VAL A 126 9.75 -11.78 11.25
N PHE A 127 9.37 -10.78 12.05
CA PHE A 127 9.70 -9.36 11.89
C PHE A 127 10.93 -8.92 12.71
N ASP A 128 11.67 -9.84 13.31
CA ASP A 128 12.81 -9.44 14.14
C ASP A 128 13.91 -8.95 13.21
N ASP A 129 14.56 -7.86 13.60
CA ASP A 129 15.52 -7.16 12.74
C ASP A 129 14.95 -6.86 11.33
N LEU A 130 13.62 -6.66 11.21
CA LEU A 130 12.97 -6.43 9.91
C LEU A 130 13.58 -5.23 9.20
N GLU A 131 13.99 -4.19 9.94
CA GLU A 131 14.63 -3.02 9.35
C GLU A 131 15.91 -3.35 8.57
N SER A 132 16.73 -4.30 9.04
CA SER A 132 17.92 -4.77 8.31
C SER A 132 17.55 -5.62 7.09
N LYS A 133 16.37 -6.25 7.12
CA LYS A 133 15.78 -7.05 6.04
C LYS A 133 14.97 -6.22 5.04
N MET A 134 14.75 -4.92 5.28
CA MET A 134 14.09 -4.04 4.31
C MET A 134 15.11 -3.52 3.29
N GLU A 135 14.73 -3.50 2.02
CA GLU A 135 15.48 -2.77 1.00
C GLU A 135 15.25 -1.26 1.14
N ASP A 136 16.22 -0.43 0.70
CA ASP A 136 16.08 1.04 0.71
C ASP A 136 14.86 1.51 -0.09
N SER A 137 14.60 0.85 -1.23
CA SER A 137 13.41 1.06 -2.06
C SER A 137 12.12 0.71 -1.30
N GLY A 138 12.14 -0.35 -0.50
CA GLY A 138 11.07 -0.74 0.42
C GLY A 138 10.79 0.32 1.47
N LYS A 139 11.83 0.83 2.14
CA LYS A 139 11.72 1.93 3.11
C LYS A 139 11.13 3.17 2.45
N GLN A 140 11.60 3.52 1.26
CA GLN A 140 11.07 4.66 0.48
C GLN A 140 9.58 4.49 0.15
N LEU A 141 9.14 3.29 -0.20
CA LEU A 141 7.73 2.99 -0.45
C LEU A 141 6.86 3.26 0.79
N LEU A 142 7.30 2.79 1.97
CA LEU A 142 6.60 3.05 3.24
C LEU A 142 6.62 4.54 3.61
N GLN A 143 7.74 5.23 3.41
CA GLN A 143 7.82 6.69 3.60
C GLN A 143 6.81 7.44 2.73
N SER A 144 6.64 7.01 1.47
CA SER A 144 5.64 7.58 0.57
C SER A 144 4.20 7.39 1.07
N VAL A 145 3.89 6.20 1.63
CA VAL A 145 2.59 5.94 2.28
C VAL A 145 2.39 6.88 3.47
N LEU A 146 3.38 6.95 4.37
CA LEU A 146 3.30 7.82 5.56
C LEU A 146 3.16 9.29 5.18
N ARG A 147 3.83 9.75 4.13
CA ARG A 147 3.73 11.13 3.63
C ARG A 147 2.32 11.46 3.14
N LEU A 148 1.65 10.56 2.40
CA LEU A 148 0.25 10.79 2.01
C LEU A 148 -0.67 10.84 3.23
N MET A 149 -0.40 9.98 4.21
CA MET A 149 -1.19 9.89 5.42
C MET A 149 -1.07 11.15 6.29
N GLU A 150 0.15 11.69 6.45
CA GLU A 150 0.38 12.98 7.13
C GLU A 150 -0.36 14.15 6.46
N ASN A 151 -0.57 14.08 5.15
CA ASN A 151 -1.33 15.08 4.42
C ASN A 151 -2.84 14.80 4.39
N GLY A 152 -3.33 13.79 5.12
CA GLY A 152 -4.75 13.52 5.35
C GLY A 152 -5.34 12.34 4.59
N ALA A 153 -4.53 11.55 3.88
CA ALA A 153 -5.02 10.29 3.33
C ALA A 153 -5.33 9.29 4.44
N LEU A 154 -6.44 8.56 4.31
CA LEU A 154 -6.73 7.46 5.21
C LEU A 154 -5.99 6.21 4.74
N VAL A 155 -5.56 5.36 5.67
CA VAL A 155 -4.91 4.08 5.35
C VAL A 155 -5.72 2.95 5.96
N LEU A 156 -6.04 1.95 5.13
CA LEU A 156 -6.61 0.68 5.52
C LEU A 156 -5.63 -0.41 5.12
N THR A 157 -5.40 -1.38 6.00
CA THR A 157 -4.62 -2.57 5.67
C THR A 157 -5.54 -3.79 5.69
N THR A 158 -5.39 -4.67 4.70
CA THR A 158 -5.98 -6.01 4.73
C THR A 158 -4.97 -7.06 5.16
N ASN A 159 -3.76 -6.66 5.55
CA ASN A 159 -2.70 -7.59 5.91
C ASN A 159 -2.83 -8.00 7.38
N PHE A 160 -2.32 -9.20 7.70
CA PHE A 160 -2.15 -9.65 9.08
C PHE A 160 -0.78 -9.29 9.67
N ASP A 161 0.12 -8.75 8.86
CA ASP A 161 1.40 -8.22 9.35
C ASP A 161 1.23 -6.87 10.06
N ASN A 162 2.21 -6.53 10.90
CA ASN A 162 2.29 -5.22 11.56
C ASN A 162 3.40 -4.34 10.96
N LEU A 163 3.78 -4.59 9.71
CA LEU A 163 4.92 -3.94 9.06
C LEU A 163 4.77 -2.41 9.06
N LEU A 164 3.58 -1.94 8.66
CA LEU A 164 3.33 -0.51 8.52
C LEU A 164 3.28 0.18 9.88
N GLU A 165 2.68 -0.46 10.89
CA GLU A 165 2.59 -0.01 12.27
C GLU A 165 3.96 0.10 12.92
N LEU A 166 4.78 -0.94 12.81
CA LEU A 166 6.14 -0.95 13.34
C LEU A 166 7.01 0.11 12.68
N TYR A 167 6.95 0.22 11.34
CA TYR A 167 7.71 1.23 10.61
C TYR A 167 7.25 2.65 10.97
N ALA A 168 5.94 2.90 11.09
CA ALA A 168 5.44 4.21 11.50
C ALA A 168 5.89 4.59 12.92
N ALA A 169 5.83 3.63 13.86
CA ALA A 169 6.24 3.84 15.24
C ALA A 169 7.72 4.18 15.35
N ASP A 170 8.58 3.49 14.59
CA ASP A 170 10.01 3.81 14.49
C ASP A 170 10.25 5.24 13.97
N GLN A 171 9.43 5.68 13.01
CA GLN A 171 9.44 7.05 12.49
C GLN A 171 8.74 8.06 13.43
N GLY A 172 8.37 7.67 14.66
CA GLY A 172 7.71 8.52 15.65
C GLY A 172 6.25 8.86 15.33
N LYS A 173 5.60 8.09 14.45
CA LYS A 173 4.22 8.30 14.02
C LYS A 173 3.29 7.26 14.65
N GLN A 174 2.09 7.66 15.05
CA GLN A 174 1.05 6.73 15.47
C GLN A 174 0.06 6.46 14.34
N LEU A 175 -0.19 5.17 14.10
CA LEU A 175 -1.22 4.67 13.21
C LEU A 175 -2.43 4.25 14.03
N GLU A 176 -3.60 4.81 13.71
CA GLU A 176 -4.86 4.26 14.20
C GLU A 176 -5.26 3.09 13.31
N SER A 177 -5.24 1.88 13.87
CA SER A 177 -5.73 0.69 13.18
C SER A 177 -7.26 0.61 13.30
N LEU A 178 -7.93 0.40 12.16
CA LEU A 178 -9.37 0.19 12.11
C LEU A 178 -9.65 -1.30 11.86
N ASP A 179 -9.96 -2.04 12.93
CA ASP A 179 -10.39 -3.45 12.80
C ASP A 179 -11.67 -3.55 11.97
N LEU A 180 -11.67 -4.29 10.87
CA LEU A 180 -12.82 -4.37 9.95
C LEU A 180 -13.91 -5.34 10.45
N THR A 181 -14.67 -4.93 11.47
CA THR A 181 -15.86 -5.66 11.96
C THR A 181 -17.06 -5.48 11.01
N ASP A 182 -18.10 -6.31 11.13
CA ASP A 182 -19.33 -6.18 10.33
C ASP A 182 -19.99 -4.79 10.47
N GLU A 183 -19.90 -4.18 11.64
CA GLU A 183 -20.37 -2.81 11.91
C GLU A 183 -19.59 -1.78 11.09
N LYS A 184 -18.27 -1.97 10.96
CA LYS A 184 -17.39 -1.09 10.20
C LYS A 184 -17.44 -1.33 8.68
N LYS A 185 -17.99 -2.45 8.20
CA LYS A 185 -18.31 -2.62 6.77
C LYS A 185 -19.25 -1.53 6.25
N GLY A 186 -20.17 -1.05 7.08
CA GLY A 186 -21.04 0.08 6.75
C GLY A 186 -20.29 1.41 6.60
N GLU A 187 -19.16 1.58 7.30
CA GLU A 187 -18.29 2.74 7.16
C GLU A 187 -17.49 2.70 5.86
N ILE A 188 -17.03 1.51 5.45
CA ILE A 188 -16.34 1.32 4.16
C ILE A 188 -17.22 1.80 3.01
N GLN A 189 -18.51 1.46 2.98
CA GLN A 189 -19.43 1.94 1.94
C GLN A 189 -19.48 3.48 1.88
N LYS A 190 -19.56 4.16 3.04
CA LYS A 190 -19.58 5.62 3.10
C LYS A 190 -18.27 6.22 2.61
N LEU A 191 -17.13 5.61 2.96
CA LEU A 191 -15.82 6.03 2.45
C LEU A 191 -15.76 5.84 0.93
N TYR A 192 -16.24 4.71 0.42
CA TYR A 192 -16.20 4.38 -1.01
C TYR A 192 -17.03 5.34 -1.86
N GLU A 193 -18.10 5.90 -1.31
CA GLU A 193 -18.93 6.92 -1.99
C GLU A 193 -18.32 8.32 -1.97
N ASN A 194 -17.44 8.63 -1.00
CA ASN A 194 -16.97 10.00 -0.76
C ASN A 194 -15.46 10.20 -0.97
N LYS A 195 -14.69 9.12 -1.10
CA LYS A 195 -13.23 9.15 -1.29
C LYS A 195 -12.82 8.17 -2.38
N SER A 196 -11.78 8.53 -3.13
CA SER A 196 -11.18 7.66 -4.14
C SER A 196 -10.26 6.65 -3.45
N PHE A 197 -10.57 5.36 -3.63
CA PHE A 197 -9.73 4.28 -3.12
C PHE A 197 -8.53 4.06 -4.04
N LEU A 198 -7.34 3.93 -3.46
CA LEU A 198 -6.11 3.56 -4.13
C LEU A 198 -5.60 2.25 -3.53
N PHE A 199 -5.80 1.16 -4.26
CA PHE A 199 -5.38 -0.18 -3.87
C PHE A 199 -3.91 -0.41 -4.25
N LEU A 200 -3.09 -0.73 -3.25
CA LEU A 200 -1.64 -0.89 -3.35
C LEU A 200 -1.24 -2.28 -2.86
N GLY A 201 -0.49 -3.03 -3.67
CA GLY A 201 -0.12 -4.40 -3.29
C GLY A 201 -1.28 -5.40 -3.35
N CYS A 202 -2.41 -5.00 -3.94
CA CYS A 202 -3.62 -5.81 -4.09
C CYS A 202 -3.70 -6.49 -5.48
N GLY A 203 -2.56 -6.88 -6.07
CA GLY A 203 -2.50 -7.36 -7.46
C GLY A 203 -3.12 -8.74 -7.70
N ARG A 204 -3.16 -9.60 -6.68
CA ARG A 204 -3.77 -10.95 -6.74
C ARG A 204 -5.18 -10.98 -6.16
N THR A 205 -5.90 -9.86 -6.22
CA THR A 205 -7.21 -9.67 -5.55
C THR A 205 -8.33 -10.56 -6.03
N VAL A 206 -8.20 -11.17 -7.21
CA VAL A 206 -9.12 -12.23 -7.66
C VAL A 206 -9.01 -13.51 -6.83
N ASP A 207 -7.90 -13.73 -6.14
CA ASP A 207 -7.72 -14.87 -5.23
C ASP A 207 -7.92 -14.47 -3.75
N ASP A 208 -7.92 -13.17 -3.45
CA ASP A 208 -8.08 -12.63 -2.09
C ASP A 208 -9.56 -12.55 -1.69
N THR A 209 -10.01 -13.52 -0.90
CA THR A 209 -11.39 -13.58 -0.39
C THR A 209 -11.74 -12.39 0.51
N THR A 210 -10.77 -11.84 1.24
CA THR A 210 -10.97 -10.71 2.15
C THR A 210 -11.22 -9.44 1.35
N PHE A 211 -10.43 -9.20 0.31
CA PHE A 211 -10.65 -8.10 -0.62
C PHE A 211 -12.01 -8.18 -1.30
N GLN A 212 -12.40 -9.37 -1.79
CA GLN A 212 -13.69 -9.58 -2.42
C GLN A 212 -14.83 -9.25 -1.46
N ALA A 213 -14.80 -9.79 -0.24
CA ALA A 213 -15.82 -9.55 0.76
C ALA A 213 -15.94 -8.07 1.13
N LEU A 214 -14.82 -7.37 1.34
CA LEU A 214 -14.82 -6.00 1.85
C LEU A 214 -15.08 -4.93 0.79
N PHE A 215 -14.54 -5.10 -0.41
CA PHE A 215 -14.54 -4.03 -1.42
C PHE A 215 -15.39 -4.36 -2.65
N LEU A 216 -15.68 -5.63 -2.90
CA LEU A 216 -16.46 -6.04 -4.07
C LEU A 216 -17.89 -6.49 -3.71
N GLU A 217 -18.08 -7.09 -2.53
CA GLU A 217 -19.38 -7.59 -2.07
C GLU A 217 -20.06 -6.64 -1.06
N ALA A 218 -19.31 -6.11 -0.10
CA ALA A 218 -19.87 -5.19 0.89
C ALA A 218 -20.23 -3.81 0.29
N VAL A 219 -19.60 -3.43 -0.81
CA VAL A 219 -19.92 -2.21 -1.56
C VAL A 219 -21.13 -2.48 -2.46
N LYS A 220 -22.33 -2.16 -1.97
CA LYS A 220 -23.61 -2.41 -2.67
C LYS A 220 -24.00 -1.28 -3.62
N ARG A 221 -23.59 -0.05 -3.32
CA ARG A 221 -23.92 1.12 -4.15
C ARG A 221 -22.70 1.51 -4.98
N LYS A 222 -22.91 1.73 -6.27
CA LYS A 222 -21.87 2.25 -7.16
C LYS A 222 -21.52 3.68 -6.75
N SER A 223 -20.23 3.96 -6.72
CA SER A 223 -19.69 5.31 -6.55
C SER A 223 -19.53 5.97 -7.92
N ASP A 224 -19.79 7.27 -8.00
CA ASP A 224 -19.46 8.08 -9.18
C ASP A 224 -17.96 8.46 -9.20
N LEU A 225 -17.23 8.15 -8.12
CA LEU A 225 -15.81 8.41 -8.03
C LEU A 225 -15.00 7.36 -8.79
N GLU A 226 -13.88 7.81 -9.35
CA GLU A 226 -12.87 6.90 -9.87
C GLU A 226 -12.07 6.29 -8.70
N HIS A 227 -12.00 4.97 -8.68
CA HIS A 227 -11.13 4.19 -7.81
C HIS A 227 -9.96 3.65 -8.63
N PHE A 228 -8.85 3.30 -7.99
CA PHE A 228 -7.60 2.98 -8.67
C PHE A 228 -6.92 1.77 -8.03
N MET A 229 -6.29 0.93 -8.85
CA MET A 229 -5.51 -0.21 -8.39
C MET A 229 -4.17 -0.25 -9.10
N LEU A 230 -3.08 -0.22 -8.33
CA LEU A 230 -1.73 -0.35 -8.86
C LEU A 230 -1.31 -1.82 -8.85
N VAL A 231 -0.97 -2.37 -10.02
CA VAL A 231 -0.60 -3.78 -10.17
C VAL A 231 0.66 -3.97 -11.01
N GLN A 232 1.33 -5.10 -10.80
CA GLN A 232 2.40 -5.55 -11.69
C GLN A 232 1.79 -5.87 -13.05
N ARG A 233 2.52 -5.63 -14.15
CA ARG A 233 2.01 -5.96 -15.49
C ARG A 233 1.77 -7.46 -15.67
N GLY A 234 2.67 -8.30 -15.15
CA GLY A 234 2.57 -9.75 -15.25
C GLY A 234 2.34 -10.22 -16.69
N ASP A 235 1.52 -11.27 -16.83
CA ASP A 235 0.99 -11.71 -18.12
C ASP A 235 0.00 -10.70 -18.72
N VAL A 236 0.07 -10.52 -20.05
CA VAL A 236 -0.70 -9.50 -20.75
C VAL A 236 -2.20 -9.80 -20.73
N ASP A 237 -2.58 -11.07 -20.84
CA ASP A 237 -3.98 -11.46 -20.94
C ASP A 237 -4.62 -11.54 -19.54
N GLU A 238 -3.87 -11.98 -18.53
CA GLU A 238 -4.27 -11.85 -17.12
C GLU A 238 -4.50 -10.38 -16.74
N PHE A 239 -3.58 -9.48 -17.13
CA PHE A 239 -3.71 -8.05 -16.85
C PHE A 239 -4.94 -7.43 -17.52
N LYS A 240 -5.21 -7.77 -18.79
CA LYS A 240 -6.41 -7.29 -19.50
C LYS A 240 -7.68 -7.78 -18.81
N LYS A 241 -7.73 -9.06 -18.46
CA LYS A 241 -8.87 -9.67 -17.77
C LYS A 241 -9.12 -9.00 -16.42
N LEU A 242 -8.08 -8.77 -15.63
CA LEU A 242 -8.19 -8.04 -14.36
C LEU A 242 -8.71 -6.62 -14.58
N ARG A 243 -8.18 -5.92 -15.58
CA ARG A 243 -8.59 -4.54 -15.91
C ARG A 243 -10.06 -4.46 -16.32
N GLU A 244 -10.55 -5.37 -17.14
CA GLU A 244 -11.96 -5.43 -17.55
C GLU A 244 -12.87 -5.70 -16.34
N ASN A 245 -12.55 -6.73 -15.55
CA ASN A 245 -13.31 -7.11 -14.36
C ASN A 245 -13.41 -5.99 -13.31
N MET A 246 -12.34 -5.22 -13.14
CA MET A 246 -12.29 -4.14 -12.16
C MET A 246 -12.93 -2.85 -12.69
N LEU A 247 -12.91 -2.63 -14.01
CA LEU A 247 -13.54 -1.46 -14.62
C LEU A 247 -15.06 -1.49 -14.44
N ASP A 248 -15.70 -2.66 -14.53
CA ASP A 248 -17.13 -2.83 -14.24
C ASP A 248 -17.52 -2.44 -12.81
N LYS A 249 -16.53 -2.45 -11.89
CA LYS A 249 -16.65 -2.06 -10.49
C LYS A 249 -16.20 -0.61 -10.22
N GLY A 250 -15.90 0.17 -11.27
CA GLY A 250 -15.45 1.56 -11.17
C GLY A 250 -13.97 1.70 -10.77
N ILE A 251 -13.19 0.62 -10.85
CA ILE A 251 -11.78 0.59 -10.45
C ILE A 251 -10.89 0.56 -11.69
N LYS A 252 -10.06 1.60 -11.87
CA LYS A 252 -9.06 1.68 -12.93
C LYS A 252 -7.78 0.97 -12.52
N VAL A 253 -7.45 -0.10 -13.24
CA VAL A 253 -6.20 -0.85 -13.06
C VAL A 253 -5.06 -0.18 -13.82
N ILE A 254 -3.96 0.11 -13.13
CA ILE A 254 -2.78 0.82 -13.63
C ILE A 254 -1.55 -0.04 -13.36
N SER A 255 -0.74 -0.28 -14.40
CA SER A 255 0.54 -0.98 -14.24
C SER A 255 1.62 -0.03 -13.74
N TYR A 256 2.22 -0.34 -12.60
CA TYR A 256 3.40 0.41 -12.10
C TYR A 256 4.71 -0.04 -12.77
N GLY A 257 4.76 -1.26 -13.32
CA GLY A 257 5.96 -1.85 -13.87
C GLY A 257 5.79 -3.33 -14.22
N ASN A 258 6.90 -4.00 -14.48
CA ASN A 258 6.95 -5.43 -14.78
C ASN A 258 7.33 -6.26 -13.55
N GLU A 259 7.91 -5.66 -12.50
CA GLU A 259 8.41 -6.35 -11.29
C GLU A 259 7.99 -5.56 -10.03
N TYR A 260 7.88 -6.21 -8.87
CA TYR A 260 7.55 -5.54 -7.60
C TYR A 260 8.54 -4.43 -7.24
N ALA A 261 9.81 -4.56 -7.64
CA ALA A 261 10.84 -3.54 -7.44
C ALA A 261 10.57 -2.23 -8.22
N ASP A 262 9.68 -2.25 -9.23
CA ASP A 262 9.28 -1.03 -9.94
C ASP A 262 8.25 -0.20 -9.15
N LEU A 263 7.58 -0.78 -8.13
CA LEU A 263 6.52 -0.12 -7.37
C LEU A 263 7.03 1.07 -6.54
N PRO A 264 8.13 0.96 -5.76
CA PRO A 264 8.67 2.09 -5.01
C PRO A 264 8.88 3.36 -5.85
N ASP A 265 9.63 3.26 -6.95
CA ASP A 265 9.91 4.39 -7.84
C ASP A 265 8.67 4.97 -8.51
N TYR A 266 7.72 4.10 -8.89
CA TYR A 266 6.45 4.54 -9.43
C TYR A 266 5.64 5.33 -8.40
N PHE A 267 5.54 4.78 -7.19
CA PHE A 267 4.70 5.34 -6.14
C PHE A 267 5.30 6.61 -5.53
N GLU A 268 6.63 6.73 -5.45
CA GLU A 268 7.29 7.96 -5.02
C GLU A 268 6.99 9.12 -5.96
N ARG A 269 7.08 8.91 -7.27
CA ARG A 269 6.73 9.93 -8.27
C ARG A 269 5.25 10.30 -8.19
N LEU A 270 4.38 9.31 -8.01
CA LEU A 270 2.95 9.56 -7.86
C LEU A 270 2.66 10.42 -6.63
N THR A 271 3.24 10.03 -5.50
CA THR A 271 3.05 10.72 -4.22
C THR A 271 3.58 12.15 -4.29
N SER A 272 4.74 12.37 -4.94
CA SER A 272 5.29 13.71 -5.15
C SER A 272 4.32 14.63 -5.89
N GLU A 273 3.68 14.14 -6.96
CA GLU A 273 2.67 14.91 -7.71
C GLU A 273 1.43 15.22 -6.86
N ILE A 274 0.93 14.23 -6.12
CA ILE A 274 -0.24 14.39 -5.23
C ILE A 274 0.04 15.41 -4.12
N SER A 275 1.22 15.36 -3.49
CA SER A 275 1.60 16.29 -2.43
C SER A 275 1.90 17.72 -2.94
N MET A 276 2.33 17.89 -4.19
CA MET A 276 2.54 19.22 -4.78
C MET A 276 1.22 19.98 -5.01
N GLN A 277 0.15 19.28 -5.35
CA GLN A 277 -1.17 19.88 -5.58
C GLN A 277 -1.74 20.55 -4.33
N ASP A 278 -1.43 20.02 -3.15
CA ASP A 278 -1.89 20.55 -1.87
C ASP A 278 -1.31 21.95 -1.57
N ARG A 279 -0.09 22.23 -2.05
CA ARG A 279 0.59 23.53 -1.86
C ARG A 279 0.12 24.62 -2.83
N THR A 280 -0.44 24.25 -3.97
CA THR A 280 -0.90 25.20 -4.99
C THR A 280 -2.31 25.75 -4.74
N GLY A 281 -3.01 25.28 -3.70
CA GLY A 281 -4.37 25.69 -3.35
C GLY A 281 -4.51 26.92 -2.46
N LEU A 282 -3.42 27.61 -2.09
CA LEU A 282 -3.50 28.89 -1.37
C LEU A 282 -3.93 30.01 -2.33
N PRO A 283 -4.94 30.84 -1.99
CA PRO A 283 -5.25 32.01 -2.81
C PRO A 283 -4.06 32.96 -2.77
N ARG A 284 -3.52 33.29 -3.96
CA ARG A 284 -2.59 34.41 -4.10
C ARG A 284 -3.37 35.71 -3.90
N GLU A 285 -3.50 36.16 -2.65
CA GLU A 285 -3.82 37.57 -2.41
C GLU A 285 -2.64 38.42 -2.88
N GLY A 286 -2.96 39.35 -3.78
CA GLY A 286 -2.00 40.09 -4.57
C GLY A 286 -1.17 41.07 -3.76
N GLN A 287 0.14 41.06 -4.02
CA GLN A 287 0.91 42.29 -3.96
C GLN A 287 0.59 43.13 -5.20
N LEU A 288 0.04 44.32 -4.97
CA LEU A 288 0.47 45.62 -5.53
C LEU A 288 -0.68 46.62 -5.39
N ASN A 289 -0.57 47.54 -4.42
CA ASN A 289 -0.33 48.93 -4.78
C ASN A 289 0.08 49.79 -3.59
N SER A 290 0.99 50.69 -3.93
CA SER A 290 1.79 51.61 -3.14
C SER A 290 1.01 52.79 -2.55
N SER A 291 1.51 53.25 -1.40
CA SER A 291 1.64 54.64 -0.95
C SER A 291 0.39 55.53 -0.92
N SER A 292 -0.02 55.92 0.29
CA SER A 292 -0.25 57.33 0.57
C SER A 292 0.05 57.65 2.03
N SER A 293 0.94 58.62 2.19
CA SER A 293 1.40 59.26 3.40
C SER A 293 0.28 60.01 4.12
N ALA A 294 0.15 59.83 5.44
CA ALA A 294 -0.42 60.84 6.32
C ALA A 294 0.34 60.87 7.64
N HIS A 295 1.05 61.97 7.82
CA HIS A 295 1.72 62.39 9.05
C HIS A 295 0.78 62.29 10.25
N THR A 296 1.26 61.72 11.36
CA THR A 296 0.66 61.89 12.68
C THR A 296 1.59 62.78 13.50
N GLU A 297 1.14 64.00 13.77
CA GLU A 297 1.76 64.93 14.71
C GLU A 297 0.86 65.03 15.96
N ILE A 298 1.50 64.89 17.13
CA ILE A 298 1.20 65.60 18.40
C ILE A 298 -0.05 65.07 19.17
N LYS A 299 -0.09 64.80 20.48
CA LYS A 299 0.65 65.26 21.68
C LYS A 299 0.48 64.20 22.78
N GLY A 300 1.48 64.07 23.67
CA GLY A 300 1.37 63.25 24.87
C GLY A 300 0.59 63.92 26.00
N HIS A 301 0.13 63.10 26.95
CA HIS A 301 0.06 63.45 28.36
C HIS A 301 0.11 62.19 29.24
N ASN A 302 1.06 62.21 30.17
CA ASN A 302 1.16 61.33 31.35
C ASN A 302 0.01 61.60 32.32
N SER A 303 -0.31 60.60 33.15
CA SER A 303 -0.64 60.61 34.61
C SER A 303 -1.52 59.38 34.88
N SER A 304 -1.07 58.28 35.50
CA SER A 304 -0.86 58.05 36.94
C SER A 304 -2.11 58.21 37.82
N GLU A 305 -2.37 57.14 38.57
CA GLU A 305 -3.08 57.00 39.86
C GLU A 305 -4.52 56.45 39.90
N LEU A 306 -4.61 55.42 40.76
CA LEU A 306 -5.73 54.73 41.43
C LEU A 306 -6.54 53.68 40.64
#